data_AF-F3FEF6-F1
#
_entry.id   AF-F3FEF6-F1
#
_cell.length_a   1.000
_cell.length_b   1.000
_cell.length_c   1.000
_cell.angle_alpha   90.00
_cell.angle_beta   90.00
_cell.angle_gamma   90.00
#
_symmetry.space_group_name_H-M   'P 1'
#
loop_
_entity.id
_entity.type
_entity.pdbx_description
1 polymer ?
#
loop_
_entity_poly.entity_id
_entity_poly.type
_entity_poly.pdbx_seq_one_letter_code
_entity_poly.pdbx_strand_id
1 'polypeptide(L)'
;MSNSWWLKPAQAIDVPMREAALARQQQLTKPAGSLAQLERLAVQLAGLQGRERPAVDQLWIAIFAADHGVVAEGVSAYPQEVTGQMLHNFVNGGA
;
A
#
# COMPACT_ATOMS: atom_id res chain seq x y z
N MET A 1 16.93 15.40 4.52
CA MET A 1 16.06 15.03 3.38
C MET A 1 15.72 16.32 2.65
N SER A 2 15.75 16.35 1.31
CA SER A 2 15.34 17.57 0.57
C SER A 2 13.87 17.87 0.88
N ASN A 3 13.57 19.11 1.30
CA ASN A 3 12.24 19.60 1.72
C ASN A 3 11.20 19.67 0.58
N SER A 4 11.34 18.87 -0.48
CA SER A 4 10.48 18.95 -1.67
C SER A 4 10.39 17.62 -2.42
N TRP A 5 10.67 16.49 -1.76
CA TRP A 5 10.66 15.19 -2.42
C TRP A 5 9.29 14.84 -3.02
N TRP A 6 8.19 15.33 -2.43
CA TRP A 6 6.83 15.13 -2.91
C TRP A 6 6.49 15.90 -4.20
N LEU A 7 7.32 16.86 -4.59
CA LEU A 7 7.20 17.55 -5.88
C LEU A 7 7.90 16.80 -7.02
N LYS A 8 8.72 15.80 -6.70
CA LYS A 8 9.36 14.97 -7.72
C LYS A 8 8.32 14.03 -8.34
N PRO A 9 8.43 13.71 -9.64
CA PRO A 9 7.62 12.67 -10.24
C PRO A 9 7.76 11.35 -9.48
N ALA A 10 6.69 10.57 -9.43
CA ALA A 10 6.75 9.20 -8.95
C ALA A 10 7.80 8.42 -9.75
N GLN A 11 8.57 7.58 -9.06
CA GLN A 11 9.57 6.74 -9.71
C GLN A 11 8.89 5.78 -10.69
N ALA A 12 9.47 5.64 -11.89
CA ALA A 12 9.00 4.66 -12.85
C ALA A 12 9.28 3.23 -12.34
N ILE A 13 8.46 2.27 -12.77
CA ILE A 13 8.68 0.85 -12.47
C ILE A 13 10.01 0.41 -13.09
N ASP A 14 10.85 -0.25 -12.30
CA ASP A 14 12.09 -0.86 -12.75
C ASP A 14 11.78 -2.12 -13.57
N VAL A 15 11.79 -1.98 -14.90
CA VAL A 15 11.50 -3.06 -15.84
C VAL A 15 12.53 -4.20 -15.74
N PRO A 16 13.85 -3.94 -15.73
CA PRO A 16 14.85 -4.99 -15.51
C PRO A 16 14.62 -5.82 -14.25
N MET A 17 14.31 -5.19 -13.12
CA MET A 17 14.07 -5.92 -11.86
C MET A 17 12.76 -6.72 -11.87
N ARG A 18 11.73 -6.20 -12.53
CA ARG A 18 10.48 -6.93 -12.78
C ARG A 18 10.72 -8.18 -13.61
N GLU A 19 11.49 -8.08 -14.69
CA GLU A 19 11.82 -9.20 -15.59
C GLU A 19 12.71 -10.24 -14.91
N ALA A 20 13.73 -9.79 -14.15
CA ALA A 20 14.57 -10.68 -13.35
C ALA A 20 13.75 -11.47 -12.32
N ALA A 21 12.80 -10.82 -11.62
CA ALA A 21 11.91 -11.49 -10.70
C ALA A 21 10.97 -12.49 -11.39
N LEU A 22 10.49 -12.18 -12.60
CA LEU A 22 9.67 -13.10 -13.40
C LEU A 22 10.47 -14.35 -13.82
N ALA A 23 11.69 -14.16 -14.32
CA ALA A 23 12.59 -15.25 -14.69
C ALA A 23 12.90 -16.15 -13.48
N ARG A 24 13.15 -15.54 -12.31
CA ARG A 24 13.34 -16.29 -11.06
C ARG A 24 12.13 -17.14 -10.70
N GLN A 25 10.89 -16.63 -10.83
CA GLN A 25 9.68 -17.40 -10.53
C GLN A 25 9.54 -18.68 -11.35
N GLN A 26 10.11 -18.72 -12.56
CA GLN A 26 10.10 -19.88 -13.44
C GLN A 26 11.13 -20.95 -13.04
N GLN A 27 12.14 -20.59 -12.23
CA GLN A 27 13.24 -21.48 -11.81
C GLN A 27 13.05 -22.08 -10.41
N LEU A 28 12.05 -21.61 -9.66
CA LEU A 28 11.80 -22.11 -8.31
C LEU A 28 11.26 -23.53 -8.33
N THR A 29 11.55 -24.30 -7.27
CA THR A 29 11.04 -25.65 -7.04
C THR A 29 9.55 -25.63 -6.68
N LYS A 30 8.72 -25.28 -7.67
CA LYS A 30 7.26 -25.26 -7.62
C LYS A 30 6.70 -25.47 -9.03
N PRO A 31 5.51 -26.06 -9.20
CA PRO A 31 4.83 -26.04 -10.49
C PRO A 31 4.60 -24.60 -10.94
N ALA A 32 4.78 -24.32 -12.24
CA ALA A 32 4.60 -22.98 -12.78
C ALA A 32 3.19 -22.45 -12.48
N GLY A 33 3.09 -21.24 -11.93
CA GLY A 33 1.82 -20.59 -11.60
C GLY A 33 1.11 -21.13 -10.35
N SER A 34 1.66 -22.11 -9.64
CA SER A 34 1.02 -22.74 -8.47
C SER A 34 0.72 -21.78 -7.31
N LEU A 35 1.43 -20.65 -7.19
CA LEU A 35 1.17 -19.66 -6.13
C LEU A 35 0.28 -18.49 -6.61
N ALA A 36 -0.24 -18.57 -7.84
CA ALA A 36 -1.21 -17.65 -8.42
C ALA A 36 -0.89 -16.15 -8.16
N GLN A 37 -1.66 -15.49 -7.29
CA GLN A 37 -1.51 -14.06 -7.00
C GLN A 37 -0.20 -13.73 -6.29
N LEU A 38 0.33 -14.64 -5.46
CA LEU A 38 1.58 -14.40 -4.74
C LEU A 38 2.77 -14.28 -5.70
N GLU A 39 2.78 -15.01 -6.82
CA GLU A 39 3.84 -14.88 -7.83
C GLU A 39 3.80 -13.50 -8.48
N ARG A 40 2.59 -13.06 -8.87
CA ARG A 40 2.37 -11.76 -9.50
C ARG A 40 2.72 -10.61 -8.57
N LEU A 41 2.34 -10.71 -7.30
CA LEU A 41 2.63 -9.70 -6.28
C LEU A 41 4.14 -9.54 -6.06
N ALA A 42 4.88 -10.66 -5.97
CA ALA A 42 6.33 -10.61 -5.84
C ALA A 42 7.00 -9.95 -7.06
N VAL A 43 6.55 -10.24 -8.28
CA VAL A 43 7.09 -9.60 -9.50
C VAL A 43 6.76 -8.10 -9.54
N GLN A 44 5.55 -7.70 -9.14
CA GLN A 44 5.16 -6.30 -9.08
C GLN A 44 5.98 -5.52 -8.05
N LEU A 45 6.15 -6.06 -6.84
CA LEU A 45 6.97 -5.44 -5.80
C LEU A 45 8.43 -5.33 -6.21
N ALA A 46 8.97 -6.29 -6.97
CA ALA A 46 10.33 -6.24 -7.48
C ALA A 46 10.58 -5.01 -8.37
N GLY A 47 9.65 -4.74 -9.29
CA GLY A 47 9.72 -3.55 -10.16
C GLY A 47 9.47 -2.24 -9.40
N LEU A 48 8.56 -2.23 -8.42
CA LEU A 48 8.29 -1.02 -7.61
C LEU A 48 9.45 -0.66 -6.68
N GLN A 49 10.17 -1.67 -6.19
CA GLN A 49 11.25 -1.48 -5.22
C GLN A 49 12.65 -1.50 -5.86
N GLY A 50 12.74 -1.71 -7.18
CA GLY A 50 14.02 -1.80 -7.89
C GLY A 50 14.91 -2.93 -7.39
N ARG A 51 14.33 -4.09 -7.05
CA ARG A 51 15.07 -5.26 -6.55
C ARG A 51 14.43 -6.58 -6.95
N GLU A 52 15.23 -7.53 -7.45
CA GLU A 52 14.76 -8.87 -7.86
C GLU A 52 14.02 -9.63 -6.73
N ARG A 53 14.48 -9.45 -5.48
CA ARG A 53 13.91 -10.07 -4.28
C ARG A 53 13.30 -9.00 -3.39
N PRO A 54 12.03 -8.62 -3.60
CA PRO A 54 11.37 -7.65 -2.77
C PRO A 54 11.13 -8.18 -1.36
N ALA A 55 10.94 -7.25 -0.44
CA ALA A 55 10.60 -7.48 0.96
C ALA A 55 9.67 -6.37 1.44
N VAL A 56 9.02 -6.60 2.56
CA VAL A 56 8.03 -5.68 3.12
C VAL A 56 8.27 -5.63 4.63
N ASP A 57 9.46 -5.13 5.01
CA ASP A 57 9.94 -5.16 6.39
C ASP A 57 9.36 -4.01 7.23
N GLN A 58 8.92 -2.93 6.57
CA GLN A 58 8.27 -1.78 7.19
C GLN A 58 6.97 -1.46 6.46
N LEU A 59 5.86 -1.54 7.18
CA LEU A 59 4.52 -1.27 6.69
C LEU A 59 4.00 0.00 7.33
N TRP A 60 3.42 0.88 6.51
CA TRP A 60 2.80 2.11 6.94
C TRP A 60 1.34 2.11 6.48
N ILE A 61 0.43 2.36 7.42
CA ILE A 61 -0.98 2.60 7.13
C ILE A 61 -1.24 4.06 7.48
N ALA A 62 -1.66 4.85 6.49
CA ALA A 62 -2.03 6.25 6.69
C ALA A 62 -3.55 6.37 6.73
N ILE A 63 -4.08 6.82 7.86
CA ILE A 63 -5.51 7.08 8.06
C ILE A 63 -5.75 8.59 7.87
N PHE A 64 -6.58 8.93 6.89
CA PHE A 64 -7.05 10.30 6.67
C PHE A 64 -8.48 10.40 7.17
N ALA A 65 -8.74 11.36 8.06
CA ALA A 65 -10.06 11.59 8.62
C ALA A 65 -10.42 13.08 8.49
N ALA A 66 -11.64 13.34 8.07
CA ALA A 66 -12.20 14.67 7.93
C ALA A 66 -13.72 14.59 8.06
N ASP A 67 -14.30 15.63 8.65
CA ASP A 67 -15.74 15.82 8.64
C ASP A 67 -16.23 16.43 7.33
N HIS A 68 -17.50 16.18 7.02
CA HIS A 68 -18.17 16.75 5.86
C HIS A 68 -19.44 17.47 6.33
N GLY A 69 -19.57 18.76 5.99
CA GLY A 69 -20.69 19.59 6.46
C GLY A 69 -22.08 19.10 6.04
N VAL A 70 -22.17 18.33 4.95
CA VAL A 70 -23.42 17.72 4.45
C VAL A 70 -24.09 16.80 5.49
N VAL A 71 -23.38 16.39 6.54
CA VAL A 71 -23.96 15.61 7.64
C VAL A 71 -25.17 16.30 8.29
N ALA A 72 -25.22 17.64 8.25
CA ALA A 72 -26.36 18.42 8.76
C ALA A 72 -27.69 18.10 8.06
N GLU A 73 -27.64 17.54 6.84
CA GLU A 73 -28.81 17.14 6.06
C GLU A 73 -29.33 15.73 6.45
N GLY A 74 -28.79 15.12 7.50
CA GLY A 74 -29.24 13.81 7.99
C GLY A 74 -28.87 12.63 7.09
N VAL A 75 -27.87 12.80 6.22
CA VAL A 75 -27.44 11.77 5.24
C VAL A 75 -26.52 10.69 5.83
N SER A 76 -26.10 10.85 7.10
CA SER A 76 -25.18 9.93 7.77
C SER A 76 -25.91 9.03 8.77
N ALA A 77 -25.47 7.77 8.86
CA ALA A 77 -25.93 6.83 9.87
C ALA A 77 -25.42 7.14 11.29
N TYR A 78 -24.37 7.95 11.41
CA TYR A 78 -23.72 8.30 12.67
C TYR A 78 -23.59 9.83 12.84
N PRO A 79 -23.65 10.35 14.07
CA PRO A 79 -23.37 11.75 14.36
C PRO A 79 -21.95 12.17 13.96
N GLN A 80 -21.76 13.47 13.70
CA GLN A 80 -20.46 14.02 13.25
C GLN A 80 -19.31 13.74 14.23
N GLU A 81 -19.58 13.81 15.53
CA GLU A 81 -18.60 13.59 16.60
C GLU A 81 -17.91 12.22 16.56
N VAL A 82 -18.52 11.23 15.89
CA VAL A 82 -17.96 9.88 15.74
C VAL A 82 -16.63 9.90 14.99
N THR A 83 -16.40 10.83 14.06
CA THR A 83 -15.10 11.00 13.39
C THR A 83 -13.98 11.21 14.41
N GLY A 84 -14.17 12.15 15.34
CA GLY A 84 -13.21 12.45 16.40
C GLY A 84 -13.05 11.31 17.40
N GLN A 85 -14.16 10.65 17.76
CA GLN A 85 -14.14 9.48 18.65
C GLN A 85 -13.34 8.31 18.06
N MET A 86 -13.51 8.02 16.76
CA MET A 86 -12.75 6.97 16.07
C MET A 86 -11.27 7.30 15.96
N LEU A 87 -10.92 8.57 15.69
CA LEU A 87 -9.52 9.01 15.76
C LEU A 87 -8.91 8.78 17.14
N HIS A 88 -9.63 9.09 18.21
CA HIS A 88 -9.15 8.83 19.56
C HIS A 88 -8.94 7.32 19.80
N ASN A 89 -9.87 6.49 19.30
CA ASN A 89 -9.74 5.04 19.38
C ASN A 89 -8.48 4.53 18.65
N PHE A 90 -8.22 4.99 17.42
CA PHE A 90 -7.01 4.61 16.65
C PHE A 90 -5.71 5.01 17.36
N VAL A 91 -5.65 6.23 17.91
CA VAL A 91 -4.45 6.71 18.64
C VAL A 91 -4.18 5.88 19.89
N ASN A 92 -5.23 5.34 20.52
CA ASN A 92 -5.11 4.46 21.69
C ASN A 92 -4.85 2.99 21.33
N GLY A 93 -4.65 2.65 20.05
CA GLY A 93 -4.41 1.29 19.57
C GLY A 93 -5.66 0.40 19.51
N GLY A 94 -6.85 1.00 19.58
CA GLY A 94 -8.11 0.33 19.25
C GLY A 94 -8.45 0.48 17.77
N ALA A 95 -9.39 -0.36 17.32
CA ALA A 95 -9.80 -0.56 15.93
C ALA A 95 -8.70 -1.08 14.98
#